data_AF-A0A959UGA7-F1
#
_entry.id   AF-A0A959UGA7-F1
#
_cell.length_a   1.000
_cell.length_b   1.000
_cell.length_c   1.000
_cell.angle_alpha   90.00
_cell.angle_beta   90.00
_cell.angle_gamma   90.00
#
_symmetry.space_group_name_H-M   'P 1'
#
loop_
_entity.id
_entity.type
_entity.pdbx_description
1 polymer ?
#
loop_
_entity_poly.entity_id
_entity_poly.type
_entity_poly.pdbx_seq_one_letter_code
_entity_poly.pdbx_strand_id
1 'polypeptide(L)'
;MKKYIIHFLILLFIGASLPGLKAQGVFNKIKNKTEDKIVDKIFGEEDNNNGSNKNSGDNNSSSGVSNTRGGGLNAKTPDVKENIDLASKSFDDKEYSDARYAVREAILGIELEIGKNILADLPEKIESLPAVTDEDNVTSSGIGFVGLVVSRVYRSDDMELRVTVANDAAMLSAVNIYFSSGYASTSDDENIQRTKFQDENAIIEWDENSGYKLSVPFGQSSLLMIEGVNFETQEAFTAACGKFNLDHIKNQLGEK
;
A
#
# COMPACT_ATOMS: atom_id res chain seq x y z
N MET A 1 -49.40 -4.55 30.39
CA MET A 1 -48.25 -4.81 29.48
C MET A 1 -47.50 -6.09 29.84
N LYS A 2 -48.17 -7.26 29.86
CA LYS A 2 -47.51 -8.58 30.09
C LYS A 2 -48.07 -9.71 29.22
N LYS A 3 -49.01 -9.43 28.30
CA LYS A 3 -49.64 -10.44 27.42
C LYS A 3 -49.12 -10.45 25.98
N TYR A 4 -48.23 -9.51 25.61
CA TYR A 4 -47.65 -9.45 24.26
C TYR A 4 -46.23 -10.02 24.16
N ILE A 5 -45.62 -10.42 25.28
CA ILE A 5 -44.25 -10.97 25.30
C ILE A 5 -44.24 -12.47 24.94
N ILE A 6 -45.36 -13.18 25.09
CA ILE A 6 -45.42 -14.64 24.88
C ILE A 6 -45.67 -15.02 23.40
N HIS A 7 -46.17 -14.11 22.57
CA HIS A 7 -46.45 -14.41 21.15
C HIS A 7 -45.24 -14.16 20.21
N PHE A 8 -44.16 -13.54 20.71
CA PHE A 8 -42.95 -13.33 19.89
C PHE A 8 -41.93 -14.49 19.99
N LEU A 9 -42.12 -15.42 20.94
CA LEU A 9 -41.17 -16.50 21.23
C LEU A 9 -41.54 -17.85 20.59
N ILE A 10 -42.66 -17.92 19.87
CA ILE A 10 -43.13 -19.13 19.17
C ILE A 10 -42.95 -19.04 17.64
N LEU A 11 -42.45 -17.90 17.14
CA LEU A 11 -42.15 -17.70 15.71
C LEU A 11 -40.67 -17.87 15.35
N LEU A 12 -39.89 -18.50 16.24
CA LEU A 12 -38.44 -18.72 16.07
C LEU A 12 -38.03 -20.20 15.92
N PHE A 13 -38.98 -21.14 15.75
CA PHE A 13 -38.65 -22.58 15.86
C PHE A 13 -39.25 -23.52 14.80
N ILE A 14 -39.70 -23.03 13.66
CA ILE A 14 -40.16 -23.90 12.57
C ILE A 14 -39.65 -23.34 11.23
N GLY A 15 -38.55 -23.91 10.73
CA GLY A 15 -37.96 -23.49 9.46
C GLY A 15 -36.72 -24.26 9.05
N ALA A 16 -36.91 -25.54 8.71
CA ALA A 16 -36.13 -26.31 7.74
C ALA A 16 -34.71 -26.79 8.12
N SER A 17 -34.67 -27.97 8.73
CA SER A 17 -33.74 -29.04 8.35
C SER A 17 -34.10 -29.59 6.96
N LEU A 18 -33.18 -29.56 5.99
CA LEU A 18 -33.03 -30.53 4.87
C LEU A 18 -31.64 -30.32 4.18
N PRO A 19 -31.07 -31.35 3.53
CA PRO A 19 -29.63 -31.52 3.32
C PRO A 19 -29.10 -31.00 1.96
N GLY A 20 -27.78 -30.75 1.93
CA GLY A 20 -26.85 -30.85 0.79
C GLY A 20 -27.34 -30.43 -0.59
N LEU A 21 -27.00 -29.22 -1.02
CA LEU A 21 -26.98 -28.81 -2.42
C LEU A 21 -25.70 -28.05 -2.75
N LYS A 22 -25.03 -28.52 -3.80
CA LYS A 22 -23.73 -28.10 -4.34
C LYS A 22 -23.73 -26.62 -4.72
N ALA A 23 -23.01 -25.78 -3.98
CA ALA A 23 -22.78 -24.36 -4.28
C ALA A 23 -21.35 -24.06 -4.76
N GLN A 24 -20.59 -25.07 -5.19
CA GLN A 24 -19.16 -24.94 -5.51
C GLN A 24 -18.88 -24.40 -6.94
N GLY A 25 -19.90 -24.33 -7.82
CA GLY A 25 -19.72 -23.91 -9.22
C GLY A 25 -20.07 -22.44 -9.53
N VAL A 26 -20.85 -21.78 -8.67
CA VAL A 26 -21.29 -20.38 -8.89
C VAL A 26 -20.30 -19.39 -8.26
N PHE A 27 -19.63 -19.77 -7.17
CA PHE A 27 -18.61 -18.95 -6.50
C PHE A 27 -17.38 -18.70 -7.38
N ASN A 28 -16.92 -19.68 -8.16
CA ASN A 28 -15.74 -19.49 -9.04
C ASN A 28 -16.00 -18.51 -10.20
N LYS A 29 -17.25 -18.33 -10.65
CA LYS A 29 -17.58 -17.33 -11.67
C LYS A 29 -17.75 -15.92 -11.11
N ILE A 30 -18.02 -15.78 -9.81
CA ILE A 30 -18.10 -14.49 -9.12
C ILE A 30 -16.70 -14.03 -8.68
N LYS A 31 -15.82 -14.97 -8.30
CA LYS A 31 -14.41 -14.72 -7.96
C LYS A 31 -13.65 -14.00 -9.09
N ASN A 32 -13.62 -14.59 -10.29
CA ASN A 32 -12.85 -14.01 -11.41
C ASN A 32 -13.41 -12.64 -11.87
N LYS A 33 -14.73 -12.41 -11.78
CA LYS A 33 -15.33 -11.12 -12.19
C LYS A 33 -15.17 -9.99 -11.17
N THR A 34 -14.75 -10.30 -9.94
CA THR A 34 -14.62 -9.31 -8.86
C THR A 34 -13.17 -8.92 -8.65
N GLU A 35 -12.23 -9.85 -8.85
CA GLU A 35 -10.78 -9.56 -8.87
C GLU A 35 -10.45 -8.59 -10.02
N ASP A 36 -10.87 -8.89 -11.26
CA ASP A 36 -10.61 -8.01 -12.42
C ASP A 36 -11.16 -6.59 -12.23
N LYS A 37 -12.41 -6.46 -11.73
CA LYS A 37 -13.06 -5.16 -11.53
C LYS A 37 -12.47 -4.31 -10.41
N ILE A 38 -11.79 -4.93 -9.44
CA ILE A 38 -11.15 -4.20 -8.33
C ILE A 38 -9.75 -3.74 -8.77
N VAL A 39 -9.04 -4.56 -9.54
CA VAL A 39 -7.76 -4.20 -10.16
C VAL A 39 -7.95 -3.06 -11.17
N ASP A 40 -8.93 -3.15 -12.08
CA ASP A 40 -9.21 -2.11 -13.07
C ASP A 40 -9.60 -0.75 -12.44
N LYS A 41 -10.26 -0.80 -11.28
CA LYS A 41 -10.73 0.39 -10.57
C LYS A 41 -9.64 1.07 -9.73
N ILE A 42 -8.59 0.34 -9.36
CA ILE A 42 -7.46 0.84 -8.58
C ILE A 42 -6.31 1.28 -9.50
N PHE A 43 -6.12 0.60 -10.64
CA PHE A 43 -4.99 0.85 -11.55
C PHE A 43 -5.34 1.58 -12.85
N GLY A 44 -6.62 1.75 -13.18
CA GLY A 44 -7.05 2.63 -14.26
C GLY A 44 -6.51 2.27 -15.64
N GLU A 45 -7.16 1.32 -16.32
CA GLU A 45 -7.23 1.34 -17.78
C GLU A 45 -8.58 1.92 -18.21
N GLU A 46 -8.55 3.07 -18.90
CA GLU A 46 -9.66 3.51 -19.73
C GLU A 46 -9.80 2.52 -20.90
N ASP A 47 -10.70 1.57 -20.71
CA ASP A 47 -11.09 0.59 -21.71
C ASP A 47 -11.97 1.27 -22.78
N ASN A 48 -11.34 2.03 -23.69
CA ASN A 48 -11.96 2.58 -24.89
C ASN A 48 -11.94 1.53 -25.99
N ASN A 49 -12.90 0.61 -25.96
CA ASN A 49 -13.15 -0.31 -27.06
C ASN A 49 -14.54 -0.08 -27.65
N ASN A 50 -14.59 0.66 -28.76
CA ASN A 50 -15.67 0.55 -29.72
C ASN A 50 -15.18 0.72 -31.17
N GLY A 51 -15.10 -0.41 -31.88
CA GLY A 51 -15.51 -0.51 -33.27
C GLY A 51 -14.63 0.09 -34.37
N SER A 52 -13.75 -0.74 -34.92
CA SER A 52 -13.50 -0.91 -36.37
C SER A 52 -13.77 0.29 -37.30
N ASN A 53 -12.71 0.93 -37.81
CA ASN A 53 -12.60 1.11 -39.26
C ASN A 53 -11.14 1.21 -39.73
N LYS A 54 -10.81 0.38 -40.71
CA LYS A 54 -9.57 0.43 -41.50
C LYS A 54 -9.67 1.65 -42.42
N ASN A 55 -8.79 2.64 -42.25
CA ASN A 55 -8.39 3.45 -43.39
C ASN A 55 -6.99 4.00 -43.21
N SER A 56 -6.17 3.72 -44.23
CA SER A 56 -4.85 4.29 -44.46
C SER A 56 -4.93 5.80 -44.64
N GLY A 57 -3.91 6.50 -44.13
CA GLY A 57 -3.51 7.81 -44.60
C GLY A 57 -3.97 8.98 -43.73
N ASP A 58 -3.15 9.34 -42.74
CA ASP A 58 -2.74 10.73 -42.54
C ASP A 58 -1.60 10.79 -41.51
N ASN A 59 -0.36 10.73 -42.00
CA ASN A 59 0.82 11.11 -41.20
C ASN A 59 0.88 12.63 -41.16
N ASN A 60 0.01 13.24 -40.36
CA ASN A 60 0.14 14.65 -40.01
C ASN A 60 1.02 14.72 -38.75
N SER A 61 2.33 14.79 -38.97
CA SER A 61 3.33 15.02 -37.95
C SER A 61 3.11 16.42 -37.33
N SER A 62 2.24 16.48 -36.32
CA SER A 62 2.22 17.58 -35.37
C SER A 62 3.54 17.54 -34.61
N SER A 63 4.53 18.23 -35.17
CA SER A 63 5.80 18.57 -34.53
C SER A 63 5.50 19.49 -33.35
N GLY A 64 4.96 18.92 -32.27
CA GLY A 64 4.85 19.58 -30.98
C GLY A 64 6.26 19.93 -30.51
N VAL A 65 6.47 21.18 -30.14
CA VAL A 65 7.75 21.62 -29.57
C VAL A 65 7.98 20.81 -28.30
N SER A 66 9.01 19.96 -28.29
CA SER A 66 9.40 19.22 -27.10
C SER A 66 10.07 20.18 -26.11
N ASN A 67 9.82 19.95 -24.82
CA ASN A 67 10.43 20.73 -23.78
C ASN A 67 11.95 20.47 -23.77
N THR A 68 12.72 21.40 -24.33
CA THR A 68 14.18 21.32 -24.45
C THR A 68 14.88 22.19 -23.41
N ARG A 69 14.12 22.92 -22.59
CA ARG A 69 14.59 23.95 -21.66
C ARG A 69 13.67 24.08 -20.46
N GLY A 70 14.24 24.11 -19.26
CA GLY A 70 13.50 24.25 -18.01
C GLY A 70 14.12 23.36 -16.95
N GLY A 71 14.38 23.91 -15.75
CA GLY A 71 15.02 23.19 -14.65
C GLY A 71 14.08 22.34 -13.81
N GLY A 72 12.85 22.10 -14.28
CA GLY A 72 11.79 21.48 -13.48
C GLY A 72 11.23 22.41 -12.42
N LEU A 73 10.50 21.83 -11.46
CA LEU A 73 9.97 22.52 -10.30
C LEU A 73 10.94 22.34 -9.13
N ASN A 74 11.23 23.42 -8.39
CA ASN A 74 11.97 23.33 -7.13
C ASN A 74 11.01 22.83 -6.04
N ALA A 75 10.93 21.52 -5.84
CA ALA A 75 10.19 20.94 -4.73
C ALA A 75 10.98 21.15 -3.43
N LYS A 76 10.68 22.24 -2.71
CA LYS A 76 11.19 22.44 -1.35
C LYS A 76 10.22 21.77 -0.38
N THR A 77 10.74 20.98 0.56
CA THR A 77 9.94 20.49 1.69
C THR A 77 9.30 21.69 2.41
N PRO A 78 7.98 21.68 2.69
CA PRO A 78 7.32 22.76 3.41
C PRO A 78 7.99 23.02 4.76
N ASP A 79 8.12 24.29 5.15
CA ASP A 79 8.57 24.64 6.49
C ASP A 79 7.41 24.40 7.46
N VAL A 80 7.55 23.42 8.35
CA VAL A 80 6.51 23.01 9.28
C VAL A 80 6.12 24.14 10.21
N LYS A 81 7.11 24.87 10.75
CA LYS A 81 6.87 25.92 11.73
C LYS A 81 6.18 27.12 11.09
N GLU A 82 6.66 27.54 9.92
CA GLU A 82 6.05 28.64 9.17
C GLU A 82 4.58 28.36 8.84
N ASN A 83 4.28 27.14 8.39
CA ASN A 83 2.91 26.75 8.04
C ASN A 83 1.99 26.62 9.26
N ILE A 84 2.49 26.21 10.43
CA ILE A 84 1.71 26.22 11.68
C ILE A 84 1.39 27.66 12.10
N ASP A 85 2.36 28.57 12.05
CA ASP A 85 2.17 29.98 12.41
C ASP A 85 1.15 30.63 11.45
N LEU A 86 1.25 30.35 10.15
CA LEU A 86 0.30 30.82 9.14
C LEU A 86 -1.11 30.26 9.37
N ALA A 87 -1.23 28.97 9.66
CA ALA A 87 -2.51 28.33 9.94
C ALA A 87 -3.24 28.98 11.11
N SER A 88 -2.52 29.24 12.21
CA SER A 88 -3.09 29.91 13.39
C SER A 88 -3.58 31.31 13.04
N LYS A 89 -2.77 32.10 12.34
CA LYS A 89 -3.12 33.46 11.96
C LYS A 89 -4.36 33.49 11.05
N SER A 90 -4.37 32.70 9.97
CA SER A 90 -5.51 32.65 9.05
C SER A 90 -6.79 32.13 9.75
N PHE A 91 -6.67 31.25 10.74
CA PHE A 91 -7.82 30.81 11.52
C PHE A 91 -8.41 31.96 12.36
N ASP A 92 -7.56 32.74 13.04
CA ASP A 92 -7.97 33.89 13.83
C ASP A 92 -8.63 34.98 12.96
N ASP A 93 -8.12 35.16 11.75
CA ASP A 93 -8.65 36.08 10.72
C ASP A 93 -9.93 35.53 10.03
N LYS A 94 -10.37 34.32 10.39
CA LYS A 94 -11.53 33.59 9.81
C LYS A 94 -11.36 33.22 8.32
N GLU A 95 -10.13 33.19 7.84
CA GLU A 95 -9.72 32.74 6.52
C GLU A 95 -9.56 31.20 6.53
N TYR A 96 -10.66 30.48 6.74
CA TYR A 96 -10.61 29.03 6.99
C TYR A 96 -10.03 28.20 5.83
N SER A 97 -10.13 28.70 4.59
CA SER A 97 -9.49 28.04 3.43
C SER A 97 -7.97 28.05 3.56
N ASP A 98 -7.42 29.21 3.94
CA ASP A 98 -5.98 29.42 4.04
C ASP A 98 -5.43 28.73 5.28
N ALA A 99 -6.17 28.78 6.39
CA ALA A 99 -5.86 28.00 7.59
C ALA A 99 -5.78 26.50 7.26
N ARG A 100 -6.75 25.96 6.52
CA ARG A 100 -6.76 24.55 6.12
C ARG A 100 -5.62 24.20 5.17
N TYR A 101 -5.30 25.08 4.23
CA TYR A 101 -4.18 24.88 3.31
C TYR A 101 -2.85 24.82 4.07
N ALA A 102 -2.59 25.80 4.93
CA ALA A 102 -1.37 25.85 5.74
C ALA A 102 -1.23 24.63 6.68
N VAL A 103 -2.32 24.15 7.29
CA VAL A 103 -2.28 22.89 8.08
C VAL A 103 -1.82 21.70 7.24
N ARG A 104 -2.27 21.59 5.98
CA ARG A 104 -1.86 20.48 5.10
C ARG A 104 -0.41 20.56 4.70
N GLU A 105 0.08 21.75 4.39
CA GLU A 105 1.50 21.96 4.11
C GLU A 105 2.38 21.62 5.33
N ALA A 106 1.92 21.96 6.54
CA ALA A 106 2.61 21.55 7.77
C ALA A 106 2.64 20.03 7.94
N ILE A 107 1.52 19.34 7.73
CA ILE A 107 1.44 17.87 7.78
C ILE A 107 2.38 17.24 6.75
N LEU A 108 2.33 17.71 5.50
CA LEU A 108 3.23 17.27 4.43
C LEU A 108 4.70 17.44 4.83
N GLY A 109 5.07 18.59 5.42
CA GLY A 109 6.41 18.84 5.92
C GLY A 109 6.85 17.84 7.00
N ILE A 110 5.97 17.55 7.97
CA ILE A 110 6.21 16.57 9.04
C ILE A 110 6.40 15.17 8.45
N GLU A 111 5.52 14.74 7.56
CA GLU A 111 5.58 13.41 6.94
C GLU A 111 6.87 13.22 6.12
N LEU A 112 7.27 14.23 5.35
CA LEU A 112 8.52 14.20 4.60
C LEU A 112 9.75 14.18 5.51
N GLU A 113 9.71 14.85 6.67
CA GLU A 113 10.79 14.79 7.66
C GLU A 113 10.90 13.41 8.29
N ILE A 114 9.77 12.83 8.73
CA ILE A 114 9.71 11.45 9.25
C ILE A 114 10.24 10.47 8.20
N GLY A 115 9.80 10.60 6.94
CA GLY A 115 10.23 9.71 5.87
C GLY A 115 11.72 9.77 5.57
N LYS A 116 12.33 10.97 5.62
CA LYS A 116 13.79 11.13 5.49
C LYS A 116 14.54 10.48 6.65
N ASN A 117 14.02 10.58 7.88
CA ASN A 117 14.64 9.93 9.03
C ASN A 117 14.59 8.40 8.86
N ILE A 118 13.43 7.84 8.51
CA ILE A 118 13.29 6.41 8.22
C ILE A 118 14.28 5.97 7.13
N LEU A 119 14.36 6.73 6.03
CA LEU A 119 15.27 6.42 4.91
C LEU A 119 16.76 6.46 5.33
N ALA A 120 17.14 7.41 6.19
CA ALA A 120 18.49 7.50 6.74
C ALA A 120 18.84 6.31 7.65
N ASP A 121 17.85 5.73 8.32
CA ASP A 121 18.02 4.57 9.19
C ASP A 121 18.02 3.23 8.44
N LEU A 122 17.53 3.20 7.20
CA LEU A 122 17.62 2.02 6.36
C LEU A 122 19.11 1.69 6.09
N PRO A 123 19.51 0.41 6.12
CA PRO A 123 20.90 0.02 5.89
C PRO A 123 21.49 0.61 4.59
N GLU A 124 22.80 0.84 4.58
CA GLU A 124 23.50 1.21 3.33
C GLU A 124 23.72 -0.01 2.42
N LYS A 125 23.63 -1.21 3.00
CA LYS A 125 23.85 -2.49 2.30
C LYS A 125 23.08 -3.61 2.99
N ILE A 126 22.54 -4.53 2.20
CA ILE A 126 21.95 -5.80 2.65
C ILE A 126 22.79 -6.94 2.07
N GLU A 127 23.54 -7.65 2.92
CA GLU A 127 24.46 -8.71 2.48
C GLU A 127 25.47 -8.23 1.40
N SER A 128 25.34 -8.68 0.16
CA SER A 128 26.13 -8.25 -1.01
C SER A 128 25.48 -7.11 -1.80
N LEU A 129 24.24 -6.73 -1.51
CA LEU A 129 23.44 -5.75 -2.26
C LEU A 129 23.66 -4.32 -1.73
N PRO A 130 24.40 -3.45 -2.45
CA PRO A 130 24.49 -2.03 -2.09
C PRO A 130 23.16 -1.30 -2.32
N ALA A 131 22.89 -0.28 -1.52
CA ALA A 131 21.76 0.63 -1.77
C ALA A 131 21.96 1.41 -3.08
N VAL A 132 20.87 1.55 -3.85
CA VAL A 132 20.79 2.40 -5.05
C VAL A 132 20.17 3.73 -4.62
N THR A 133 20.98 4.61 -4.04
CA THR A 133 20.50 5.86 -3.42
C THR A 133 19.82 6.81 -4.40
N ASP A 134 20.12 6.69 -5.70
CA ASP A 134 19.47 7.48 -6.75
C ASP A 134 17.99 7.09 -6.96
N GLU A 135 17.59 5.91 -6.48
CA GLU A 135 16.20 5.40 -6.49
C GLU A 135 15.51 5.54 -5.13
N ASP A 136 16.18 6.14 -4.13
CA ASP A 136 15.56 6.43 -2.85
C ASP A 136 14.39 7.41 -3.05
N ASN A 137 13.24 7.08 -2.45
CA ASN A 137 12.05 7.90 -2.58
C ASN A 137 11.37 8.10 -1.22
N VAL A 138 10.96 9.34 -0.97
CA VAL A 138 10.10 9.74 0.14
C VAL A 138 8.97 10.56 -0.44
N THR A 139 7.76 10.03 -0.40
CA THR A 139 6.56 10.68 -0.93
C THR A 139 5.50 10.75 0.16
N SER A 140 4.80 11.88 0.25
CA SER A 140 3.61 12.05 1.06
C SER A 140 2.51 12.65 0.18
N SER A 141 1.26 12.25 0.43
CA SER A 141 0.11 12.84 -0.24
C SER A 141 -0.45 14.07 0.51
N GLY A 142 -0.03 14.31 1.75
CA GLY A 142 -0.47 15.41 2.63
C GLY A 142 -1.98 15.46 2.91
N ILE A 143 -2.76 14.48 2.39
CA ILE A 143 -4.22 14.47 2.42
C ILE A 143 -4.74 13.01 2.43
N GLY A 144 -5.44 12.61 3.49
CA GLY A 144 -6.30 11.42 3.48
C GLY A 144 -5.66 10.16 4.06
N PHE A 145 -5.86 9.03 3.38
CA PHE A 145 -5.60 7.66 3.86
C PHE A 145 -4.16 7.16 3.58
N VAL A 146 -3.40 7.84 2.72
CA VAL A 146 -2.00 7.51 2.35
C VAL A 146 -1.08 8.63 2.85
N GLY A 147 -0.61 8.55 4.09
CA GLY A 147 0.17 9.64 4.70
C GLY A 147 1.59 9.73 4.17
N LEU A 148 2.29 8.59 4.15
CA LEU A 148 3.73 8.56 3.86
C LEU A 148 4.12 7.24 3.19
N VAL A 149 4.95 7.30 2.15
CA VAL A 149 5.61 6.16 1.54
C VAL A 149 7.11 6.45 1.43
N VAL A 150 7.92 5.55 1.99
CA VAL A 150 9.38 5.55 1.90
C VAL A 150 9.80 4.29 1.17
N SER A 151 10.64 4.40 0.15
CA SER A 151 11.21 3.23 -0.51
C SER A 151 12.70 3.36 -0.77
N ARG A 152 13.41 2.24 -0.64
CA ARG A 152 14.82 2.08 -1.03
C ARG A 152 15.01 0.77 -1.78
N VAL A 153 15.91 0.79 -2.75
CA VAL A 153 16.31 -0.39 -3.52
C VAL A 153 17.75 -0.75 -3.19
N TYR A 154 18.00 -2.05 -3.06
CA TYR A 154 19.33 -2.65 -2.98
C TYR A 154 19.50 -3.55 -4.19
N ARG A 155 20.59 -3.41 -4.94
CA ARG A 155 20.72 -4.11 -6.22
C ARG A 155 22.17 -4.50 -6.55
N SER A 156 22.34 -5.71 -7.07
CA SER A 156 23.54 -6.19 -7.78
C SER A 156 23.20 -6.51 -9.24
N ASP A 157 24.14 -7.09 -9.98
CA ASP A 157 23.93 -7.44 -11.40
C ASP A 157 22.74 -8.38 -11.64
N ASP A 158 22.43 -9.24 -10.68
CA ASP A 158 21.46 -10.33 -10.80
C ASP A 158 20.42 -10.40 -9.68
N MET A 159 20.50 -9.56 -8.64
CA MET A 159 19.61 -9.64 -7.48
C MET A 159 19.15 -8.24 -7.07
N GLU A 160 17.88 -8.13 -6.67
CA GLU A 160 17.27 -6.90 -6.19
C GLU A 160 16.51 -7.17 -4.90
N LEU A 161 16.61 -6.26 -3.94
CA LEU A 161 15.74 -6.19 -2.79
C LEU A 161 15.18 -4.77 -2.69
N ARG A 162 13.86 -4.62 -2.65
CA ARG A 162 13.17 -3.35 -2.46
C ARG A 162 12.48 -3.37 -1.11
N VAL A 163 12.67 -2.31 -0.35
CA VAL A 163 11.93 -2.08 0.90
C VAL A 163 11.02 -0.89 0.72
N THR A 164 9.77 -1.03 1.14
CA THR A 164 8.74 0.01 1.14
C THR A 164 8.12 0.08 2.53
N VAL A 165 8.18 1.25 3.16
CA VAL A 165 7.48 1.56 4.41
C VAL A 165 6.35 2.50 4.05
N ALA A 166 5.11 2.11 4.36
CA ALA A 166 3.93 2.91 4.12
C ALA A 166 3.16 3.15 5.42
N ASN A 167 2.75 4.40 5.67
CA ASN A 167 1.70 4.75 6.62
C ASN A 167 0.43 5.02 5.81
N ASP A 168 -0.25 3.94 5.44
CA ASP A 168 -1.42 3.98 4.57
C ASP A 168 -2.50 3.02 5.09
N ALA A 169 -3.58 3.61 5.60
CA ALA A 169 -4.71 2.87 6.15
C ALA A 169 -5.47 2.06 5.08
N ALA A 170 -5.44 2.48 3.82
CA ALA A 170 -6.05 1.74 2.71
C ALA A 170 -5.21 0.51 2.34
N MET A 171 -3.88 0.65 2.22
CA MET A 171 -2.99 -0.51 2.02
C MET A 171 -3.09 -1.49 3.19
N LEU A 172 -3.08 -0.99 4.43
CA LEU A 172 -3.25 -1.83 5.61
C LEU A 172 -4.61 -2.54 5.61
N SER A 173 -5.69 -1.87 5.19
CA SER A 173 -7.01 -2.50 5.09
C SER A 173 -7.02 -3.65 4.08
N ALA A 174 -6.35 -3.50 2.94
CA ALA A 174 -6.22 -4.57 1.95
C ALA A 174 -5.46 -5.78 2.53
N VAL A 175 -4.34 -5.52 3.21
CA VAL A 175 -3.56 -6.57 3.89
C VAL A 175 -4.39 -7.24 4.99
N ASN A 176 -5.13 -6.47 5.80
CA ASN A 176 -5.98 -7.03 6.87
C ASN A 176 -7.15 -7.87 6.34
N ILE A 177 -7.78 -7.45 5.24
CA ILE A 177 -8.79 -8.26 4.53
C ILE A 177 -8.14 -9.56 4.06
N TYR A 178 -6.93 -9.49 3.51
CA TYR A 178 -6.18 -10.65 3.09
C TYR A 178 -5.86 -11.60 4.27
N PHE A 179 -5.42 -11.08 5.41
CA PHE A 179 -5.21 -11.85 6.65
C PHE A 179 -6.50 -12.47 7.22
N SER A 180 -7.63 -11.77 7.15
CA SER A 180 -8.89 -12.19 7.79
C SER A 180 -9.78 -13.05 6.89
N SER A 181 -9.62 -12.99 5.57
CA SER A 181 -10.45 -13.72 4.60
C SER A 181 -10.21 -15.23 4.55
N GLY A 182 -9.29 -15.75 5.36
CA GLY A 182 -8.92 -17.17 5.34
C GLY A 182 -8.06 -17.56 4.13
N TYR A 183 -7.79 -16.65 3.18
CA TYR A 183 -6.92 -16.92 2.03
C TYR A 183 -5.55 -17.44 2.47
N ALA A 184 -4.91 -16.80 3.46
CA ALA A 184 -3.64 -17.27 4.01
C ALA A 184 -3.75 -18.49 4.97
N SER A 185 -4.94 -19.08 5.17
CA SER A 185 -5.17 -20.21 6.10
C SER A 185 -5.83 -21.43 5.46
N THR A 186 -6.52 -21.25 4.32
CA THR A 186 -7.38 -22.28 3.70
C THR A 186 -7.12 -22.47 2.21
N SER A 187 -6.12 -21.78 1.65
CA SER A 187 -5.70 -22.05 0.28
C SER A 187 -4.66 -23.18 0.30
N ASP A 188 -4.84 -24.19 -0.55
CA ASP A 188 -3.81 -25.17 -0.90
C ASP A 188 -2.69 -24.51 -1.75
N ASP A 189 -2.51 -23.19 -1.61
CA ASP A 189 -1.60 -22.37 -2.40
C ASP A 189 -0.25 -22.35 -1.69
N GLU A 190 0.64 -23.24 -2.11
CA GLU A 190 1.99 -23.42 -1.55
C GLU A 190 2.84 -22.14 -1.63
N ASN A 191 2.41 -21.17 -2.43
CA ASN A 191 3.11 -19.92 -2.69
C ASN A 191 2.87 -18.83 -1.63
N ILE A 192 1.97 -19.05 -0.67
CA ILE A 192 1.63 -18.04 0.34
C ILE A 192 1.63 -18.65 1.74
N GLN A 193 2.38 -18.03 2.65
CA GLN A 193 2.55 -18.53 4.00
C GLN A 193 2.42 -17.42 5.03
N ARG A 194 1.71 -17.71 6.14
CA ARG A 194 1.78 -16.89 7.35
C ARG A 194 3.09 -17.15 8.09
N THR A 195 3.76 -16.08 8.47
CA THR A 195 5.02 -16.14 9.22
C THR A 195 5.05 -15.06 10.30
N LYS A 196 6.18 -14.95 10.99
CA LYS A 196 6.49 -13.83 11.87
C LYS A 196 7.71 -13.10 11.34
N PHE A 197 7.65 -11.78 11.40
CA PHE A 197 8.81 -10.93 11.19
C PHE A 197 9.05 -10.16 12.48
N GLN A 198 10.12 -10.51 13.18
CA GLN A 198 10.35 -10.07 14.55
C GLN A 198 9.11 -10.42 15.42
N ASP A 199 8.50 -9.47 16.11
CA ASP A 199 7.33 -9.71 16.95
C ASP A 199 5.98 -9.57 16.22
N GLU A 200 5.99 -9.16 14.94
CA GLU A 200 4.78 -8.89 14.17
C GLU A 200 4.35 -10.09 13.31
N ASN A 201 3.05 -10.22 13.09
CA ASN A 201 2.51 -11.20 12.15
C ASN A 201 2.78 -10.73 10.72
N ALA A 202 3.25 -11.63 9.88
CA ALA A 202 3.61 -11.31 8.50
C ALA A 202 3.05 -12.36 7.54
N ILE A 203 2.97 -11.98 6.27
CA ILE A 203 2.72 -12.88 5.16
C ILE A 203 3.93 -12.85 4.26
N ILE A 204 4.39 -14.02 3.86
CA ILE A 204 5.34 -14.19 2.78
C ILE A 204 4.64 -14.82 1.58
N GLU A 205 4.88 -14.24 0.42
CA GLU A 205 4.39 -14.71 -0.87
C GLU A 205 5.60 -15.00 -1.77
N TRP A 206 5.47 -15.97 -2.66
CA TRP A 206 6.44 -16.26 -3.72
C TRP A 206 5.73 -16.34 -5.06
N ASP A 207 6.34 -15.78 -6.09
CA ASP A 207 5.90 -15.88 -7.48
C ASP A 207 7.11 -16.09 -8.38
N GLU A 208 6.94 -16.93 -9.42
CA GLU A 208 8.03 -17.30 -10.32
C GLU A 208 8.62 -16.10 -11.08
N ASN A 209 7.82 -15.07 -11.35
CA ASN A 209 8.24 -13.90 -12.14
C ASN A 209 8.75 -12.75 -11.27
N SER A 210 8.20 -12.58 -10.06
CA SER A 210 8.45 -11.44 -9.18
C SER A 210 9.23 -11.77 -7.90
N GLY A 211 9.48 -13.06 -7.63
CA GLY A 211 10.27 -13.50 -6.50
C GLY A 211 9.50 -13.51 -5.19
N TYR A 212 10.18 -13.21 -4.09
CA TYR A 212 9.58 -13.20 -2.75
C TYR A 212 9.04 -11.83 -2.38
N LYS A 213 7.93 -11.80 -1.63
CA LYS A 213 7.37 -10.60 -1.04
C LYS A 213 7.00 -10.87 0.42
N LEU A 214 7.53 -10.08 1.33
CA LEU A 214 7.16 -10.06 2.75
C LEU A 214 6.30 -8.85 3.04
N SER A 215 5.08 -9.06 3.54
CA SER A 215 4.17 -8.02 4.00
C SER A 215 4.01 -8.10 5.51
N VAL A 216 4.43 -7.05 6.22
CA VAL A 216 4.39 -6.95 7.67
C VAL A 216 3.51 -5.76 8.06
N PRO A 217 2.20 -5.96 8.29
CA PRO A 217 1.38 -4.93 8.90
C PRO A 217 1.86 -4.70 10.34
N PHE A 218 1.91 -3.43 10.75
CA PHE A 218 2.29 -3.07 12.12
C PHE A 218 1.58 -1.79 12.56
N GLY A 219 1.43 -1.65 13.88
CA GLY A 219 0.71 -0.52 14.45
C GLY A 219 -0.75 -0.44 13.99
N GLN A 220 -1.29 0.78 13.90
CA GLN A 220 -2.69 1.02 13.50
C GLN A 220 -2.86 1.30 12.01
N SER A 221 -1.80 1.76 11.34
CA SER A 221 -1.91 2.33 10.00
C SER A 221 -0.72 2.06 9.09
N SER A 222 0.21 1.18 9.51
CA SER A 222 1.49 1.06 8.84
C SER A 222 1.75 -0.34 8.28
N LEU A 223 2.54 -0.38 7.21
CA LEU A 223 2.94 -1.58 6.48
C LEU A 223 4.41 -1.49 6.11
N LEU A 224 5.17 -2.53 6.42
CA LEU A 224 6.49 -2.77 5.87
C LEU A 224 6.34 -3.85 4.79
N MET A 225 6.72 -3.51 3.57
CA MET A 225 6.76 -4.43 2.44
C MET A 225 8.20 -4.59 1.98
N ILE A 226 8.65 -5.83 1.82
CA ILE A 226 9.97 -6.13 1.27
C ILE A 226 9.77 -7.07 0.10
N GLU A 227 10.32 -6.73 -1.05
CA GLU A 227 10.27 -7.52 -2.28
C GLU A 227 11.69 -7.93 -2.65
N GLY A 228 11.90 -9.19 -3.01
CA GLY A 228 13.20 -9.77 -3.29
C GLY A 228 13.19 -10.62 -4.56
N VAL A 229 13.95 -10.20 -5.55
CA VAL A 229 14.09 -10.88 -6.85
C VAL A 229 15.37 -11.71 -6.86
N ASN A 230 15.31 -12.92 -7.41
CA ASN A 230 16.42 -13.86 -7.56
C ASN A 230 17.10 -14.32 -6.26
N PHE A 231 16.37 -14.33 -5.14
CA PHE A 231 16.79 -15.05 -3.94
C PHE A 231 16.57 -16.56 -4.15
N GLU A 232 17.61 -17.37 -3.92
CA GLU A 232 17.55 -18.83 -4.15
C GLU A 232 16.55 -19.54 -3.24
N THR A 233 16.36 -19.03 -2.02
CA THR A 233 15.51 -19.66 -1.00
C THR A 233 14.79 -18.62 -0.16
N GLN A 234 13.65 -19.03 0.40
CA GLN A 234 12.92 -18.27 1.42
C GLN A 234 13.79 -17.95 2.64
N GLU A 235 14.68 -18.85 3.05
CA GLU A 235 15.59 -18.63 4.18
C GLU A 235 16.58 -17.49 3.89
N ALA A 236 17.19 -17.48 2.70
CA ALA A 236 18.08 -16.39 2.28
C ALA A 236 17.35 -15.04 2.22
N PHE A 237 16.13 -15.02 1.67
CA PHE A 237 15.31 -13.81 1.60
C PHE A 237 14.92 -13.30 2.99
N THR A 238 14.44 -14.17 3.88
CA THR A 238 14.04 -13.78 5.24
C THR A 238 15.23 -13.36 6.11
N ALA A 239 16.41 -13.95 5.91
CA ALA A 239 17.65 -13.50 6.56
C ALA A 239 18.04 -12.08 6.12
N ALA A 240 17.90 -11.77 4.82
CA ALA A 240 18.11 -10.42 4.29
C ALA A 240 17.10 -9.41 4.87
N CYS A 241 15.82 -9.81 4.96
CA CYS A 241 14.78 -9.00 5.62
C CYS A 241 15.12 -8.71 7.09
N GLY A 242 15.75 -9.66 7.79
CA GLY A 242 16.12 -9.52 9.21
C GLY A 242 17.09 -8.38 9.53
N LYS A 243 17.66 -7.71 8.52
CA LYS A 243 18.51 -6.52 8.71
C LYS A 243 17.73 -5.23 8.94
N PHE A 244 16.43 -5.21 8.65
CA PHE A 244 15.59 -4.04 8.89
C PHE A 244 15.16 -3.97 10.35
N ASN A 245 15.32 -2.81 10.98
CA ASN A 245 14.91 -2.58 12.36
C ASN A 245 13.47 -2.06 12.41
N LEU A 246 12.50 -2.97 12.56
CA LEU A 246 11.09 -2.60 12.58
C LEU A 246 10.74 -1.74 13.79
N ASP A 247 11.31 -2.01 14.95
CA ASP A 247 11.08 -1.21 16.16
C ASP A 247 11.51 0.24 15.97
N HIS A 248 12.62 0.48 15.27
CA HIS A 248 13.04 1.85 14.96
C HIS A 248 12.06 2.54 14.01
N ILE A 249 11.61 1.84 12.97
CA ILE A 249 10.59 2.35 12.03
C ILE A 249 9.29 2.68 12.78
N LYS A 250 8.83 1.78 13.65
CA LYS A 250 7.65 1.98 14.52
C LYS A 250 7.79 3.26 15.35
N ASN A 251 8.95 3.43 15.99
CA ASN A 251 9.22 4.61 16.81
C ASN A 251 9.20 5.91 16.00
N GLN A 252 9.78 5.93 14.80
CA GLN A 252 9.74 7.11 13.91
C GLN A 252 8.32 7.46 13.45
N LEU A 253 7.49 6.44 13.21
CA LEU A 253 6.08 6.62 12.83
C LEU A 253 5.14 6.87 14.01
N GLY A 254 5.63 6.77 15.27
CA GLY A 254 4.80 6.89 16.47
C GLY A 254 3.85 5.71 16.68
N GLU A 255 4.10 4.57 16.05
CA GLU A 255 3.34 3.33 16.18
C GLU A 255 3.79 2.57 17.43
N LYS A 256 2.86 1.84 18.09
CA LYS A 256 3.14 1.00 19.27
C LYS A 256 3.01 -0.47 18.93
#